data_AF-A0A3D2KJM5-F1
#
_entry.id   AF-A0A3D2KJM5-F1
#
_cell.length_a   1.000
_cell.length_b   1.000
_cell.length_c   1.000
_cell.angle_alpha   90.00
_cell.angle_beta   90.00
_cell.angle_gamma   90.00
#
_symmetry.space_group_name_H-M   'P 1'
#
loop_
_entity.id
_entity.type
_entity.pdbx_description
1 polymer ?
#
loop_
_entity_poly.entity_id
_entity_poly.type
_entity_poly.pdbx_seq_one_letter_code
_entity_poly.pdbx_strand_id
1 'polypeptide(L)'
;MFAQNICQKAIDEKVCYECKCSDLDMISDKAGVICFYLNGDDIDNHKRVIQFMIENNLIRKTKTGKLYNISFKYDKQTRAGEYGADFEGKIKLERFIDLRTGEFIV
;
A
#
# COMPACT_ATOMS: atom_id res chain seq x y z
N MET A 1 -9.58 -15.53 5.86
CA MET A 1 -9.27 -14.35 6.72
C MET A 1 -9.26 -13.09 5.85
N PHE A 2 -9.66 -11.91 6.35
CA PHE A 2 -9.79 -10.69 5.52
C PHE A 2 -8.54 -10.40 4.65
N ALA A 3 -7.35 -10.44 5.24
CA ALA A 3 -6.11 -10.15 4.54
C ALA A 3 -5.79 -11.13 3.40
N GLN A 4 -6.02 -12.42 3.61
CA GLN A 4 -5.85 -13.45 2.57
C GLN A 4 -6.82 -13.24 1.40
N ASN A 5 -8.07 -12.87 1.68
CA ASN A 5 -9.06 -12.59 0.63
C ASN A 5 -8.66 -11.37 -0.20
N ILE A 6 -8.10 -10.33 0.43
CA ILE A 6 -7.57 -9.16 -0.25
C ILE A 6 -6.36 -9.53 -1.13
N CYS A 7 -5.43 -10.35 -0.62
CA CYS A 7 -4.31 -10.87 -1.41
C CYS A 7 -4.80 -11.66 -2.63
N GLN A 8 -5.72 -12.61 -2.43
CA GLN A 8 -6.25 -13.43 -3.51
C GLN A 8 -6.93 -12.56 -4.58
N LYS A 9 -7.78 -11.62 -4.17
CA LYS A 9 -8.44 -10.68 -5.08
C LYS A 9 -7.42 -9.86 -5.89
N ALA A 10 -6.36 -9.36 -5.25
CA ALA A 10 -5.32 -8.59 -5.94
C ALA A 10 -4.59 -9.43 -7.02
N ILE A 11 -4.39 -10.72 -6.79
CA ILE A 11 -3.78 -11.63 -7.78
C ILE A 11 -4.76 -11.94 -8.91
N ASP A 12 -6.01 -12.28 -8.58
CA ASP A 12 -7.04 -12.62 -9.56
C ASP A 12 -7.32 -11.45 -10.52
N GLU A 13 -7.33 -10.22 -10.00
CA GLU A 13 -7.51 -8.98 -10.77
C GLU A 13 -6.21 -8.45 -11.40
N LYS A 14 -5.09 -9.15 -11.25
CA LYS A 14 -3.76 -8.77 -11.79
C LYS A 14 -3.32 -7.36 -11.37
N VAL A 15 -3.60 -6.99 -10.12
CA VAL A 15 -3.32 -5.69 -9.53
C VAL A 15 -1.84 -5.51 -9.25
N CYS A 16 -1.14 -6.57 -8.85
CA CYS A 16 0.29 -6.56 -8.54
C CYS A 16 0.96 -7.88 -8.96
N TYR A 17 2.29 -7.94 -8.97
CA TYR A 17 3.01 -9.15 -9.36
C TYR A 17 2.99 -10.21 -8.27
N GLU A 18 3.08 -9.77 -7.02
CA GLU A 18 3.11 -10.63 -5.84
C GLU A 18 2.49 -9.86 -4.67
N CYS A 19 1.85 -10.58 -3.75
CA CYS A 19 1.40 -10.00 -2.49
C CYS A 19 1.63 -10.96 -1.32
N LYS A 20 1.85 -10.39 -0.14
CA LYS A 20 2.01 -11.13 1.12
C LYS A 20 1.15 -10.51 2.18
N CYS A 21 0.59 -11.33 3.06
CA CYS A 21 -0.06 -10.84 4.27
C CYS A 21 0.51 -11.55 5.49
N SER A 22 0.54 -10.82 6.59
CA SER A 22 0.79 -11.32 7.94
C SER A 22 -0.14 -12.49 8.29
N ASP A 23 0.43 -13.56 8.84
CA ASP A 23 -0.32 -14.59 9.54
C ASP A 23 -0.50 -14.16 11.00
N LEU A 24 -1.69 -13.69 11.37
CA LEU A 24 -1.95 -13.12 12.69
C LEU A 24 -1.75 -14.13 13.83
N ASP A 25 -1.86 -15.44 13.55
CA ASP A 25 -1.65 -16.48 14.56
C ASP A 25 -0.15 -16.69 14.87
N MET A 26 0.74 -16.14 14.02
CA MET A 26 2.19 -16.28 14.11
C MET A 26 2.89 -15.00 14.57
N ILE A 27 2.16 -13.91 14.83
CA ILE A 27 2.75 -12.60 15.13
C ILE A 27 2.32 -12.17 16.53
N SER A 28 3.28 -11.72 17.35
CA SER A 28 3.03 -11.22 18.71
C SER A 28 2.32 -9.85 18.74
N ASP A 29 2.24 -9.18 17.59
CA ASP A 29 1.62 -7.86 17.44
C ASP A 29 0.12 -7.96 17.22
N LYS A 30 -0.60 -6.96 17.74
CA LYS A 30 -2.06 -6.85 17.60
C LYS A 30 -2.53 -6.45 16.19
N ALA A 31 -1.60 -6.26 15.25
CA ALA A 31 -1.87 -5.82 13.90
C ALA A 31 -0.93 -6.49 12.89
N GLY A 32 -1.46 -6.88 11.74
CA GLY A 32 -0.72 -7.41 10.61
C GLY A 32 -0.66 -6.43 9.45
N VAL A 33 0.12 -6.77 8.43
CA VAL A 33 0.27 -5.97 7.20
C VAL A 33 -0.11 -6.78 5.97
N ILE A 34 -0.51 -6.08 4.91
CA ILE A 34 -0.61 -6.60 3.55
C ILE A 34 0.39 -5.81 2.70
N CYS A 35 1.23 -6.51 1.96
CA CYS A 35 2.21 -5.94 1.04
C CYS A 35 1.83 -6.31 -0.39
N PHE A 36 1.77 -5.32 -1.28
CA PHE A 36 1.66 -5.49 -2.73
C PHE A 36 3.00 -5.11 -3.37
N TYR A 37 3.59 -6.01 -4.16
CA TYR A 37 4.90 -5.83 -4.78
C TYR A 37 4.73 -5.44 -6.26
N LEU A 38 5.42 -4.37 -6.65
CA LEU A 38 5.43 -3.76 -7.97
C LEU A 38 6.75 -3.06 -8.23
N ASN A 39 7.06 -2.77 -9.49
CA ASN A 39 8.25 -2.01 -9.86
C ASN A 39 8.06 -0.53 -9.52
N GLY A 40 9.07 0.09 -8.92
CA GLY A 40 8.95 1.46 -8.41
C GLY A 40 8.82 2.54 -9.48
N ASP A 41 9.20 2.23 -10.72
CA ASP A 41 9.12 3.06 -11.91
C ASP A 41 7.91 2.72 -12.81
N ASP A 42 7.16 1.66 -12.51
CA ASP A 42 5.93 1.30 -13.23
C ASP A 42 4.74 2.12 -12.70
N ILE A 43 4.57 3.32 -13.27
CA ILE A 43 3.52 4.27 -12.90
C ILE A 43 2.12 3.69 -13.10
N ASP A 44 1.90 2.90 -14.15
CA ASP A 44 0.59 2.30 -14.42
C ASP A 44 0.26 1.19 -13.41
N ASN A 45 1.26 0.44 -12.95
CA ASN A 45 1.05 -0.48 -11.84
C ASN A 45 0.78 0.25 -10.51
N HIS A 46 1.47 1.36 -10.23
CA HIS A 46 1.14 2.20 -9.06
C HIS A 46 -0.33 2.64 -9.10
N LYS A 47 -0.80 3.16 -10.24
CA LYS A 47 -2.20 3.58 -10.40
C LYS A 47 -3.18 2.43 -10.15
N ARG A 48 -2.92 1.24 -10.71
CA ARG A 48 -3.74 0.04 -10.46
C ARG A 48 -3.79 -0.36 -8.97
N VAL A 49 -2.65 -0.40 -8.29
CA VAL A 49 -2.57 -0.72 -6.86
C VAL A 49 -3.29 0.35 -6.03
N ILE A 50 -3.10 1.63 -6.32
CA ILE A 50 -3.76 2.73 -5.60
C ILE A 50 -5.27 2.66 -5.76
N GLN A 51 -5.76 2.46 -7.00
CA GLN A 51 -7.19 2.31 -7.27
C GLN A 51 -7.76 1.14 -6.47
N PHE A 52 -7.11 -0.03 -6.52
CA PHE A 52 -7.50 -1.21 -5.76
C PHE A 52 -7.56 -0.92 -4.25
N MET A 53 -6.56 -0.24 -3.70
CA MET A 53 -6.54 0.12 -2.28
C MET A 53 -7.68 1.08 -1.90
N ILE A 54 -8.05 2.02 -2.76
CA ILE A 54 -9.18 2.94 -2.53
C ILE A 54 -10.51 2.17 -2.55
N GLU A 55 -10.76 1.37 -3.59
CA GLU A 55 -12.01 0.61 -3.77
C GLU A 55 -12.26 -0.40 -2.65
N ASN A 56 -11.18 -0.98 -2.11
CA ASN A 56 -11.25 -1.95 -1.01
C ASN A 56 -11.07 -1.31 0.37
N ASN A 57 -11.09 0.04 0.48
CA ASN A 57 -10.96 0.80 1.73
C ASN A 57 -9.68 0.46 2.54
N LEU A 58 -8.57 0.19 1.86
CA LEU A 58 -7.30 -0.20 2.46
C LEU A 58 -6.43 1.00 2.86
N ILE A 59 -6.81 2.22 2.46
CA ILE A 59 -6.12 3.46 2.84
C ILE A 59 -6.90 4.12 3.97
N ARG A 60 -6.24 4.31 5.12
CA ARG A 60 -6.82 5.02 6.24
C ARG A 60 -7.22 6.44 5.82
N LYS A 61 -8.35 6.91 6.34
CA LYS A 61 -8.81 8.30 6.23
C LYS A 61 -8.67 9.01 7.58
N THR A 62 -8.38 10.31 7.52
CA THR A 62 -8.46 11.22 8.67
C THR A 62 -9.91 11.48 9.06
N LYS A 63 -10.15 12.15 10.20
CA LYS A 63 -11.51 12.52 10.64
C LYS A 63 -12.26 13.39 9.61
N THR A 64 -11.55 14.16 8.78
CA THR A 64 -12.14 15.02 7.74
C THR A 64 -12.25 14.32 6.38
N GLY A 65 -12.09 12.99 6.33
CA GLY A 65 -12.19 12.21 5.09
C GLY A 65 -10.94 12.20 4.20
N LYS A 66 -9.94 13.05 4.46
CA LYS A 66 -8.68 13.08 3.71
C LYS A 66 -7.91 11.76 3.89
N LEU A 67 -7.43 11.17 2.80
CA LEU A 67 -6.57 9.99 2.79
C LEU A 67 -5.23 10.28 3.47
N TYR A 68 -4.73 9.33 4.26
CA TYR A 68 -3.36 9.40 4.79
C TYR A 68 -2.35 9.30 3.65
N ASN A 69 -1.34 10.16 3.68
CA ASN A 69 -0.26 10.17 2.69
C ASN A 69 0.73 9.02 2.95
N ILE A 70 0.31 7.80 2.66
CA ILE A 70 1.12 6.60 2.87
C ILE A 70 2.36 6.63 1.97
N SER A 71 3.41 5.96 2.43
CA SER A 71 4.67 5.82 1.71
C SER A 71 4.75 4.46 1.06
N PHE A 72 5.29 4.41 -0.16
CA PHE A 72 5.74 3.19 -0.80
C PHE A 72 7.20 2.97 -0.43
N LYS A 73 7.52 1.76 0.02
CA LYS A 73 8.85 1.40 0.51
C LYS A 73 9.59 0.58 -0.53
N TYR A 74 10.81 0.98 -0.88
CA TYR A 74 11.66 0.17 -1.73
C TYR A 74 12.29 -0.99 -0.97
N ASP A 75 12.48 -2.12 -1.64
CA ASP A 75 13.23 -3.26 -1.11
C ASP A 75 14.66 -2.89 -0.66
N LYS A 76 15.31 -1.94 -1.35
CA LYS A 76 16.64 -1.46 -0.94
C LYS A 76 16.62 -0.78 0.44
N GLN A 77 15.53 -0.06 0.76
CA GLN A 77 15.36 0.59 2.07
C GLN A 77 15.08 -0.46 3.16
N THR A 78 14.32 -1.51 2.82
CA THR A 78 14.14 -2.70 3.69
C THR A 78 15.48 -3.37 3.97
N ARG A 79 16.29 -3.65 2.94
CA ARG A 79 17.62 -4.29 3.07
C ARG A 79 18.62 -3.42 3.83
N ALA A 80 18.49 -2.11 3.73
CA ALA A 80 19.31 -1.14 4.48
C ALA A 80 18.86 -0.94 5.93
N GLY A 81 17.76 -1.56 6.36
CA GLY A 81 17.25 -1.40 7.73
C GLY A 81 16.59 -0.04 7.99
N GLU A 82 16.14 0.68 6.95
CA GLU A 82 15.47 1.98 7.11
C GLU A 82 14.03 1.78 7.63
N TYR A 83 13.81 1.92 8.93
CA TYR A 83 12.51 1.76 9.60
C TYR A 83 12.32 2.83 10.69
N GLY A 84 11.11 2.87 11.27
CA GLY A 84 10.83 3.71 12.43
C GLY A 84 10.71 5.19 12.10
N ALA A 85 11.10 6.04 13.06
CA ALA A 85 10.96 7.49 12.96
C ALA A 85 11.82 8.11 11.84
N ASP A 86 12.93 7.46 11.49
CA ASP A 86 13.89 7.93 10.49
C ASP A 86 13.55 7.45 9.07
N PHE A 87 12.49 6.64 8.91
CA PHE A 87 12.07 6.19 7.59
C PHE A 87 11.50 7.35 6.76
N GLU A 88 12.11 7.58 5.59
CA GLU A 88 11.60 8.52 4.60
C GLU A 88 11.13 7.79 3.33
N GLY A 89 9.82 7.82 3.09
CA GLY A 89 9.23 7.31 1.85
C GLY A 89 9.61 8.19 0.65
N LYS A 90 10.37 7.62 -0.30
CA LYS A 90 10.78 8.31 -1.53
C LYS A 90 9.63 8.46 -2.55
N ILE A 91 8.61 7.61 -2.44
CA ILE A 91 7.37 7.70 -3.19
C ILE A 91 6.23 7.75 -2.17
N LYS A 92 5.32 8.70 -2.35
CA LYS A 92 4.16 8.92 -1.48
C LYS A 92 2.89 9.02 -2.30
N LEU A 93 1.76 8.71 -1.67
CA LEU A 93 0.44 8.67 -2.30
C LEU A 93 0.05 10.00 -2.96
N GLU A 94 0.40 11.14 -2.35
CA GLU A 94 0.09 12.49 -2.88
C GLU A 94 0.74 12.78 -4.24
N ARG A 95 1.71 11.96 -4.66
CA ARG A 95 2.36 12.08 -5.97
C ARG A 95 1.47 11.55 -7.11
N PHE A 96 0.45 10.76 -6.78
CA PHE A 96 -0.45 10.12 -7.75
C PHE A 96 -1.88 10.64 -7.67
N ILE A 97 -2.36 10.99 -6.48
CA ILE A 97 -3.76 11.39 -6.26
C ILE A 97 -3.86 12.65 -5.40
N ASP A 98 -4.94 13.40 -5.59
CA ASP A 98 -5.38 14.38 -4.60
C ASP A 98 -5.89 13.63 -3.36
N LEU A 99 -5.27 13.87 -2.20
CA LEU A 99 -5.59 13.13 -0.98
C LEU A 99 -6.98 13.45 -0.40
N ARG A 100 -7.65 14.51 -0.84
CA ARG A 100 -9.01 14.87 -0.41
C ARG A 100 -10.06 14.24 -1.30
N THR A 101 -9.86 14.25 -2.61
CA THR A 101 -10.84 13.72 -3.57
C THR A 101 -10.62 12.24 -3.87
N GLY A 102 -9.37 11.77 -3.79
CA GLY A 102 -8.96 10.44 -4.23
C GLY A 102 -8.77 10.32 -5.73
N GLU A 103 -8.90 11.43 -6.48
CA GLU A 103 -8.76 11.45 -7.93
C GLU A 103 -7.28 11.50 -8.34
N PHE A 104 -6.93 10.83 -9.44
CA PHE A 104 -5.58 10.86 -10.00
C PHE A 104 -5.21 12.25 -10.49
N ILE A 105 -3.98 12.67 -10.19
CA ILE A 105 -3.38 13.89 -10.71
C ILE A 105 -3.04 13.68 -12.19
N VAL A 106 -3.36 14.68 -13.01
CA VAL A 106 -3.09 14.72 -14.46
C VAL A 106 -1.73 15.36 -14.72
#